data_AF-A0A7W7IAU8-F1
#
_entry.id   AF-A0A7W7IAU8-F1
#
_cell.length_a   1.000
_cell.length_b   1.000
_cell.length_c   1.000
_cell.angle_alpha   90.00
_cell.angle_beta   90.00
_cell.angle_gamma   90.00
#
_symmetry.space_group_name_H-M   'P 1'
#
loop_
_entity.id
_entity.type
_entity.pdbx_description
1 polymer ?
#
loop_
_entity_poly.entity_id
_entity_poly.type
_entity_poly.pdbx_seq_one_letter_code
_entity_poly.pdbx_strand_id
1 'polypeptide(L)'
;MRVRSLFSTAVLGVALAVPAAAPQAAAAPAAAPAGCDATDADIYAPPPGTVQGDPGDLLACRPVKLTNIPGDVPMRAWKVRYVSTDAKGARNVVTGTVAIPTAPWTGDGSRPTVAFNPGTLGSAERCAFSKQLAGEYVDMYEGGNLNLFLRAGHAVAATDGVGYLSGQVHTYMVGANAGHALLDIVRASRQIPGGSLTADGDVGISGYSEGGAAALWGAQLAASYAPELNVVGAAAGGVPGDLKVTAKQLNGSLFAGFLADALVGLHAAYPEMPFTELMNERGARAVEDVRSHCLFGTLAVFLGARVEDFSTGRLTLEQIYALRGPGGVTWGELVDRQRLGVGVGGPSSGARYEIGFPVFQYRGWFEEIIPHETEDATRQRYCAAGITTTWKNTYPAEHLTTDWAAARDVTDFLTDRFAGKPAEGNC
;
A
#
# COMPACT_ATOMS: atom_id res chain seq x y z
N MET A 1 49.86 51.43 45.79
CA MET A 1 50.18 49.99 45.81
C MET A 1 48.93 49.25 46.29
N ARG A 2 48.13 48.66 45.38
CA ARG A 2 46.84 48.02 45.70
C ARG A 2 46.92 46.53 45.43
N VAL A 3 46.61 45.74 46.46
CA VAL A 3 46.65 44.28 46.52
C VAL A 3 45.52 43.70 45.67
N ARG A 4 45.84 42.76 44.78
CA ARG A 4 44.89 41.99 43.96
C ARG A 4 44.50 40.72 44.71
N SER A 5 43.23 40.58 45.10
CA SER A 5 42.63 39.29 45.47
C SER A 5 42.02 38.63 44.24
N LEU A 6 42.41 37.39 43.98
CA LEU A 6 41.84 36.50 42.97
C LEU A 6 40.62 35.78 43.58
N PHE A 7 39.44 35.95 42.98
CA PHE A 7 38.28 35.10 43.22
C PHE A 7 38.27 33.98 42.18
N SER A 8 38.35 32.73 42.64
CA SER A 8 38.14 31.53 41.82
C SER A 8 36.66 31.13 41.88
N THR A 9 35.95 31.23 40.76
CA THR A 9 34.61 30.67 40.58
C THR A 9 34.72 29.24 40.05
N ALA A 10 34.26 28.26 40.85
CA ALA A 10 34.11 26.88 40.42
C ALA A 10 32.77 26.71 39.68
N VAL A 11 32.81 26.26 38.42
CA VAL A 11 31.62 25.89 37.64
C VAL A 11 31.41 24.38 37.81
N LEU A 12 30.34 23.98 38.49
CA LEU A 12 29.86 22.59 38.46
C LEU A 12 29.13 22.35 37.13
N GLY A 13 29.71 21.54 36.24
CA GLY A 13 29.04 20.99 35.08
C GLY A 13 28.22 19.76 35.46
N VAL A 14 26.90 19.83 35.33
CA VAL A 14 26.02 18.65 35.41
C VAL A 14 25.99 18.02 34.02
N ALA A 15 26.65 16.88 33.86
CA ALA A 15 26.57 16.06 32.65
C ALA A 15 25.27 15.26 32.67
N LEU A 16 24.32 15.59 31.78
CA LEU A 16 23.15 14.78 31.51
C LEU A 16 23.56 13.56 30.67
N ALA A 17 23.59 12.39 31.28
CA ALA A 17 23.78 11.13 30.58
C ALA A 17 22.51 10.80 29.77
N VAL A 18 22.59 10.91 28.45
CA VAL A 18 21.57 10.36 27.53
C VAL A 18 21.74 8.84 27.53
N PRO A 19 20.73 8.04 27.88
CA PRO A 19 20.84 6.59 27.82
C PRO A 19 21.00 6.16 26.36
N ALA A 20 22.12 5.52 26.05
CA ALA A 20 22.34 4.87 24.76
C ALA A 20 21.31 3.73 24.61
N ALA A 21 20.48 3.80 23.57
CA ALA A 21 19.58 2.71 23.22
C ALA A 21 20.43 1.47 22.90
N ALA A 22 20.19 0.36 23.61
CA ALA A 22 20.86 -0.89 23.31
C ALA A 22 20.45 -1.37 21.90
N PRO A 23 21.37 -1.85 21.05
CA PRO A 23 21.02 -2.42 19.77
C PRO A 23 20.13 -3.65 20.00
N GLN A 24 18.93 -3.60 19.44
CA GLN A 24 18.01 -4.73 19.44
C GLN A 24 18.62 -5.83 18.58
N ALA A 25 18.89 -7.01 19.17
CA ALA A 25 19.46 -8.13 18.45
C ALA A 25 18.53 -8.49 17.27
N ALA A 26 19.08 -8.54 16.06
CA ALA A 26 18.36 -9.04 14.89
C ALA A 26 17.91 -10.48 15.19
N ALA A 27 16.59 -10.71 15.17
CA ALA A 27 16.06 -12.06 15.19
C ALA A 27 16.62 -12.83 13.99
N ALA A 28 16.95 -14.11 14.16
CA ALA A 28 17.36 -14.94 13.03
C ALA A 28 16.24 -14.92 11.96
N PRO A 29 16.57 -14.80 10.66
CA PRO A 29 15.58 -14.84 9.60
C PRO A 29 14.76 -16.13 9.71
N ALA A 30 13.46 -16.04 9.46
CA ALA A 30 12.61 -17.23 9.47
C ALA A 30 13.04 -18.11 8.29
N ALA A 31 13.33 -19.38 8.56
CA ALA A 31 13.60 -20.31 7.48
C ALA A 31 12.35 -20.43 6.61
N ALA A 32 12.50 -20.25 5.29
CA ALA A 32 11.41 -20.46 4.33
C ALA A 32 10.75 -21.85 4.56
N PRO A 33 9.44 -21.98 4.36
CA PRO A 33 8.74 -23.23 4.59
C PRO A 33 9.31 -24.33 3.69
N ALA A 34 9.37 -25.57 4.19
CA ALA A 34 9.89 -26.70 3.40
C ALA A 34 9.00 -27.07 2.20
N GLY A 35 7.73 -26.68 2.24
CA GLY A 35 6.73 -26.91 1.19
C GLY A 35 5.57 -25.92 1.29
N CYS A 36 4.67 -25.97 0.31
CA CYS A 36 3.44 -25.19 0.30
C CYS A 36 2.22 -26.07 0.62
N ASP A 37 2.14 -26.59 1.84
CA ASP A 37 1.11 -27.52 2.31
C ASP A 37 0.18 -26.91 3.37
N ALA A 38 0.29 -25.61 3.62
CA ALA A 38 -0.56 -24.89 4.57
C ALA A 38 -2.05 -25.00 4.19
N THR A 39 -2.93 -25.04 5.19
CA THR A 39 -4.38 -24.93 4.96
C THR A 39 -4.77 -23.47 4.68
N ASP A 40 -5.99 -23.23 4.20
CA ASP A 40 -6.47 -21.84 4.07
C ASP A 40 -6.55 -21.15 5.45
N ALA A 41 -6.96 -21.90 6.48
CA ALA A 41 -7.01 -21.41 7.85
C ALA A 41 -5.62 -20.99 8.35
N ASP A 42 -4.55 -21.70 7.99
CA ASP A 42 -3.18 -21.33 8.38
C ASP A 42 -2.73 -20.03 7.69
N ILE A 43 -3.12 -19.81 6.42
CA ILE A 43 -2.80 -18.57 5.69
C ILE A 43 -3.41 -17.36 6.38
N TYR A 44 -4.69 -17.42 6.76
CA TYR A 44 -5.43 -16.27 7.33
C TYR A 44 -5.53 -16.27 8.85
N ALA A 45 -4.87 -17.21 9.54
CA ALA A 45 -4.89 -17.29 11.00
C ALA A 45 -4.58 -15.92 11.65
N PRO A 46 -5.14 -15.63 12.84
CA PRO A 46 -4.85 -14.40 13.55
C PRO A 46 -3.35 -14.11 13.65
N PRO A 47 -2.93 -12.83 13.64
CA PRO A 47 -1.52 -12.49 13.79
C PRO A 47 -0.97 -13.07 15.10
N PRO A 48 0.27 -13.60 15.12
CA PRO A 48 0.87 -14.06 16.36
C PRO A 48 1.14 -12.86 17.28
N GLY A 49 1.17 -13.09 18.60
CA GLY A 49 1.50 -12.04 19.57
C GLY A 49 2.93 -11.48 19.42
N THR A 50 3.83 -12.21 18.75
CA THR A 50 5.15 -11.74 18.34
C THR A 50 5.45 -12.29 16.96
N VAL A 51 5.82 -11.40 16.03
CA VAL A 51 6.19 -11.76 14.66
C VAL A 51 7.68 -12.08 14.60
N GLN A 52 8.00 -13.32 14.18
CA GLN A 52 9.36 -13.78 13.91
C GLN A 52 9.68 -13.65 12.42
N GLY A 53 10.96 -13.52 12.08
CA GLY A 53 11.43 -13.30 10.71
C GLY A 53 11.63 -11.83 10.38
N ASP A 54 12.18 -11.59 9.19
CA ASP A 54 12.43 -10.28 8.60
C ASP A 54 11.39 -9.93 7.54
N PRO A 55 11.17 -8.63 7.24
CA PRO A 55 10.21 -8.24 6.22
C PRO A 55 10.51 -8.90 4.86
N GLY A 56 9.49 -9.54 4.30
CA GLY A 56 9.58 -10.35 3.10
C GLY A 56 9.78 -11.84 3.33
N ASP A 57 10.03 -12.31 4.56
CA ASP A 57 10.12 -13.74 4.86
C ASP A 57 8.78 -14.44 4.58
N LEU A 58 8.84 -15.53 3.80
CA LEU A 58 7.69 -16.38 3.55
C LEU A 58 7.44 -17.27 4.78
N LEU A 59 6.26 -17.13 5.39
CA LEU A 59 5.88 -17.89 6.58
C LEU A 59 5.12 -19.17 6.23
N ALA A 60 4.20 -19.06 5.27
CA ALA A 60 3.39 -20.18 4.81
C ALA A 60 2.93 -19.93 3.37
N CYS A 61 2.72 -21.01 2.62
CA CYS A 61 2.16 -20.95 1.28
C CYS A 61 1.29 -22.17 1.00
N ARG A 62 0.37 -22.03 0.05
CA ARG A 62 -0.42 -23.15 -0.48
C ARG A 62 -0.80 -22.95 -1.93
N PRO A 63 -0.80 -24.01 -2.77
CA PRO A 63 -1.34 -23.93 -4.11
C PRO A 63 -2.80 -23.48 -4.13
N VAL A 64 -3.15 -22.70 -5.15
CA VAL A 64 -4.50 -22.22 -5.41
C VAL A 64 -4.77 -22.14 -6.91
N LYS A 65 -6.05 -22.27 -7.30
CA LYS A 65 -6.49 -21.93 -8.66
C LYS A 65 -7.08 -20.52 -8.63
N LEU A 66 -6.64 -19.66 -9.55
CA LEU A 66 -7.15 -18.29 -9.66
C LEU A 66 -8.30 -18.27 -10.66
N THR A 67 -9.48 -18.73 -10.23
CA THR A 67 -10.67 -18.90 -11.08
C THR A 67 -11.24 -17.59 -11.61
N ASN A 68 -10.88 -16.47 -10.97
CA ASN A 68 -11.33 -15.14 -11.34
C ASN A 68 -10.33 -14.35 -12.21
N ILE A 69 -9.26 -15.00 -12.67
CA ILE A 69 -8.45 -14.48 -13.77
C ILE A 69 -9.01 -15.04 -15.08
N PRO A 70 -9.57 -14.20 -15.98
CA PRO A 70 -10.19 -14.69 -17.21
C PRO A 70 -9.16 -15.23 -18.20
N GLY A 71 -9.62 -15.97 -19.21
CA GLY A 71 -8.80 -16.32 -20.38
C GLY A 71 -7.79 -17.45 -20.19
N ASP A 72 -7.96 -18.29 -19.16
CA ASP A 72 -7.29 -19.60 -19.00
C ASP A 72 -5.77 -19.60 -19.18
N VAL A 73 -5.08 -18.54 -18.74
CA VAL A 73 -3.62 -18.46 -18.82
C VAL A 73 -3.00 -19.59 -17.98
N PRO A 74 -2.22 -20.51 -18.58
CA PRO A 74 -1.59 -21.58 -17.80
C PRO A 74 -0.58 -21.01 -16.81
N MET A 75 -0.81 -21.24 -15.52
CA MET A 75 0.00 -20.69 -14.44
C MET A 75 0.08 -21.66 -13.25
N ARG A 76 1.09 -21.47 -12.41
CA ARG A 76 1.08 -21.95 -11.02
C ARG A 76 0.83 -20.76 -10.11
N ALA A 77 -0.04 -20.94 -9.12
CA ALA A 77 -0.36 -19.88 -8.19
C ALA A 77 -0.41 -20.39 -6.75
N TRP A 78 -0.09 -19.50 -5.82
CA TRP A 78 -0.11 -19.75 -4.38
C TRP A 78 -0.77 -18.61 -3.65
N LYS A 79 -1.54 -18.93 -2.61
CA LYS A 79 -1.76 -17.99 -1.50
C LYS A 79 -0.52 -18.04 -0.61
N VAL A 80 -0.07 -16.88 -0.16
CA VAL A 80 1.12 -16.72 0.69
C VAL A 80 0.78 -15.93 1.95
N ARG A 81 1.46 -16.26 3.03
CA ARG A 81 1.50 -15.52 4.30
C ARG A 81 2.95 -15.12 4.53
N TYR A 82 3.22 -13.84 4.76
CA TYR A 82 4.57 -13.31 4.84
C TYR A 82 4.71 -12.19 5.86
N VAL A 83 5.93 -11.93 6.30
CA VAL A 83 6.25 -10.83 7.24
C VAL A 83 6.30 -9.51 6.47
N SER A 84 5.75 -8.44 7.04
CA SER A 84 5.95 -7.08 6.55
C SER A 84 6.19 -6.11 7.71
N THR A 85 6.13 -4.81 7.44
CA THR A 85 6.36 -3.74 8.40
C THR A 85 5.16 -2.78 8.40
N ASP A 86 4.63 -2.48 9.59
CA ASP A 86 3.56 -1.50 9.75
C ASP A 86 4.07 -0.04 9.72
N ALA A 87 3.15 0.91 9.75
CA ALA A 87 3.42 2.34 9.64
C ALA A 87 4.17 2.92 10.85
N LYS A 88 4.29 2.14 11.94
CA LYS A 88 5.04 2.47 13.14
C LYS A 88 6.41 1.77 13.16
N GLY A 89 6.74 1.00 12.12
CA GLY A 89 8.01 0.28 11.99
C GLY A 89 8.02 -1.08 12.70
N ALA A 90 6.88 -1.54 13.23
CA ALA A 90 6.80 -2.86 13.85
C ALA A 90 6.51 -3.94 12.80
N ARG A 91 7.07 -5.14 13.03
CA ARG A 91 6.80 -6.29 12.16
C ARG A 91 5.35 -6.73 12.28
N ASN A 92 4.70 -6.97 11.15
CA ASN A 92 3.36 -7.52 11.07
C ASN A 92 3.32 -8.71 10.10
N VAL A 93 2.15 -9.33 9.95
CA VAL A 93 1.93 -10.44 9.01
C VAL A 93 0.87 -10.05 8.01
N VAL A 94 1.13 -10.36 6.74
CA VAL A 94 0.28 -10.02 5.60
C VAL A 94 0.08 -11.25 4.73
N THR A 95 -0.95 -11.24 3.90
CA THR A 95 -1.26 -12.30 2.93
C THR A 95 -1.28 -11.76 1.50
N GLY A 96 -1.30 -12.66 0.54
CA GLY A 96 -1.47 -12.31 -0.86
C GLY A 96 -1.42 -13.51 -1.79
N THR A 97 -1.31 -13.22 -3.08
CA THR A 97 -1.23 -14.21 -4.15
C THR A 97 0.05 -14.03 -4.95
N VAL A 98 0.73 -15.13 -5.24
CA VAL A 98 1.81 -15.17 -6.24
C VAL A 98 1.35 -16.05 -7.40
N ALA A 99 1.48 -15.57 -8.63
CA ALA A 99 1.14 -16.29 -9.85
C ALA A 99 2.29 -16.24 -10.86
N ILE A 100 2.69 -17.39 -11.37
CA ILE A 100 3.81 -17.55 -12.31
C ILE A 100 3.31 -18.30 -13.55
N PRO A 101 3.41 -17.71 -14.76
CA PRO A 101 3.08 -18.42 -16.00
C PRO A 101 3.91 -19.70 -16.17
N THR A 102 3.29 -20.79 -16.65
CA THR A 102 4.01 -22.06 -16.89
C THR A 102 4.80 -22.07 -18.19
N ALA A 103 4.44 -21.20 -19.14
CA ALA A 103 5.22 -21.01 -20.36
C ALA A 103 6.65 -20.56 -20.00
N PRO A 104 7.71 -21.12 -20.61
CA PRO A 104 9.09 -20.68 -20.38
C PRO A 104 9.24 -19.16 -20.56
N TRP A 105 10.06 -18.53 -19.71
CA TRP A 105 10.43 -17.13 -19.91
C TRP A 105 11.39 -17.03 -21.10
N THR A 106 11.11 -16.11 -22.02
CA THR A 106 11.90 -15.92 -23.25
C THR A 106 12.56 -14.54 -23.35
N GLY A 107 12.33 -13.67 -22.36
CA GLY A 107 13.06 -12.41 -22.27
C GLY A 107 14.46 -12.62 -21.71
N ASP A 108 15.23 -11.54 -21.67
CA ASP A 108 16.57 -11.56 -21.10
C ASP A 108 16.51 -11.72 -19.58
N GLY A 109 17.54 -12.36 -19.02
CA GLY A 109 17.68 -12.54 -17.57
C GLY A 109 16.56 -13.33 -16.91
N SER A 110 16.33 -13.02 -15.63
CA SER A 110 15.34 -13.66 -14.78
C SER A 110 13.93 -13.13 -15.06
N ARG A 111 12.90 -13.98 -14.93
CA ARG A 111 11.52 -13.56 -15.19
C ARG A 111 11.14 -12.38 -14.28
N PRO A 112 10.65 -11.26 -14.84
CA PRO A 112 10.24 -10.11 -14.05
C PRO A 112 8.97 -10.39 -13.25
N THR A 113 8.79 -9.64 -12.16
CA THR A 113 7.62 -9.72 -11.29
C THR A 113 6.91 -8.36 -11.21
N VAL A 114 5.61 -8.35 -11.45
CA VAL A 114 4.74 -7.21 -11.17
C VAL A 114 4.28 -7.29 -9.72
N ALA A 115 4.74 -6.36 -8.89
CA ALA A 115 4.20 -6.09 -7.57
C ALA A 115 2.86 -5.37 -7.75
N PHE A 116 1.77 -6.02 -7.35
CA PHE A 116 0.41 -5.51 -7.57
C PHE A 116 -0.31 -5.24 -6.25
N ASN A 117 -0.94 -4.07 -6.15
CA ASN A 117 -1.89 -3.76 -5.08
C ASN A 117 -3.26 -3.48 -5.72
N PRO A 118 -4.35 -4.16 -5.30
CA PRO A 118 -5.68 -3.88 -5.80
C PRO A 118 -6.15 -2.49 -5.39
N GLY A 119 -7.13 -1.95 -6.11
CA GLY A 119 -7.95 -0.87 -5.62
C GLY A 119 -8.87 -1.34 -4.49
N THR A 120 -9.82 -0.49 -4.12
CA THR A 120 -10.65 -0.70 -2.94
C THR A 120 -11.50 -1.96 -3.05
N LEU A 121 -11.33 -2.89 -2.12
CA LEU A 121 -12.15 -4.12 -2.01
C LEU A 121 -13.01 -4.16 -0.74
N GLY A 122 -12.86 -3.17 0.15
CA GLY A 122 -13.48 -3.11 1.47
C GLY A 122 -12.65 -3.80 2.56
N SER A 123 -13.07 -3.69 3.81
CA SER A 123 -12.15 -3.84 4.95
C SER A 123 -12.26 -5.16 5.74
N ALA A 124 -13.21 -6.04 5.39
CA ALA A 124 -13.38 -7.33 6.05
C ALA A 124 -12.38 -8.40 5.56
N GLU A 125 -12.08 -9.41 6.38
CA GLU A 125 -11.19 -10.54 6.02
C GLU A 125 -11.55 -11.16 4.65
N ARG A 126 -12.84 -11.40 4.41
CA ARG A 126 -13.31 -12.02 3.16
C ARG A 126 -13.07 -11.16 1.90
N CYS A 127 -12.77 -9.87 2.07
CA CYS A 127 -12.50 -8.96 0.98
C CYS A 127 -11.05 -9.03 0.49
N ALA A 128 -10.18 -9.80 1.17
CA ALA A 128 -8.80 -10.03 0.75
C ALA A 128 -8.72 -10.44 -0.73
N PHE A 129 -7.90 -9.75 -1.52
CA PHE A 129 -7.82 -9.94 -2.96
C PHE A 129 -7.45 -11.38 -3.35
N SER A 130 -6.60 -12.02 -2.57
CA SER A 130 -6.19 -13.42 -2.74
C SER A 130 -7.33 -14.42 -2.55
N LYS A 131 -8.31 -14.14 -1.68
CA LYS A 131 -9.57 -14.90 -1.60
C LYS A 131 -10.43 -14.64 -2.83
N GLN A 132 -10.49 -13.39 -3.27
CA GLN A 132 -11.31 -13.02 -4.41
C GLN A 132 -10.80 -13.57 -5.75
N LEU A 133 -9.49 -13.55 -5.99
CA LEU A 133 -8.88 -14.18 -7.16
C LEU A 133 -9.11 -15.69 -7.20
N ALA A 134 -9.24 -16.33 -6.05
CA ALA A 134 -9.56 -17.76 -5.92
C ALA A 134 -11.07 -18.08 -6.06
N GLY A 135 -11.92 -17.06 -6.21
CA GLY A 135 -13.37 -17.22 -6.37
C GLY A 135 -14.12 -17.50 -5.06
N GLU A 136 -13.51 -17.25 -3.89
CA GLU A 136 -14.17 -17.42 -2.58
C GLU A 136 -15.17 -16.30 -2.28
N TYR A 137 -14.97 -15.14 -2.89
CA TYR A 137 -15.85 -13.98 -2.87
C TYR A 137 -15.57 -13.14 -4.14
N VAL A 138 -16.53 -12.38 -4.67
CA VAL A 138 -16.33 -11.67 -5.94
C VAL A 138 -16.94 -10.26 -5.90
N ASP A 139 -16.12 -9.30 -5.47
CA ASP A 139 -16.30 -7.85 -5.64
C ASP A 139 -15.13 -7.20 -6.42
N MET A 140 -14.03 -7.93 -6.63
CA MET A 140 -12.83 -7.46 -7.32
C MET A 140 -13.05 -7.26 -8.81
N TYR A 141 -12.24 -6.36 -9.40
CA TYR A 141 -12.39 -5.94 -10.80
C TYR A 141 -11.10 -6.04 -11.63
N GLU A 142 -9.94 -6.35 -11.03
CA GLU A 142 -8.65 -6.35 -11.76
C GLU A 142 -8.20 -7.71 -12.29
N GLY A 143 -9.04 -8.75 -12.26
CA GLY A 143 -8.68 -10.06 -12.81
C GLY A 143 -8.23 -10.00 -14.29
N GLY A 144 -8.87 -9.13 -15.08
CA GLY A 144 -8.48 -8.86 -16.47
C GLY A 144 -7.12 -8.17 -16.61
N ASN A 145 -6.77 -7.27 -15.70
CA ASN A 145 -5.48 -6.56 -15.69
C ASN A 145 -4.36 -7.54 -15.38
N LEU A 146 -4.56 -8.40 -14.38
CA LEU A 146 -3.62 -9.45 -14.01
C LEU A 146 -3.39 -10.45 -15.15
N ASN A 147 -4.45 -10.79 -15.90
CA ASN A 147 -4.34 -11.62 -17.10
C ASN A 147 -3.37 -10.99 -18.12
N LEU A 148 -3.41 -9.67 -18.35
CA LEU A 148 -2.51 -9.02 -19.30
C LEU A 148 -1.03 -9.16 -18.90
N PHE A 149 -0.69 -8.97 -17.62
CA PHE A 149 0.67 -9.21 -17.12
C PHE A 149 1.10 -10.67 -17.32
N LEU A 150 0.24 -11.62 -16.94
CA LEU A 150 0.53 -13.05 -17.04
C LEU A 150 0.69 -13.50 -18.51
N ARG A 151 -0.12 -12.95 -19.44
CA ARG A 151 0.01 -13.21 -20.89
C ARG A 151 1.26 -12.59 -21.50
N ALA A 152 1.73 -11.47 -20.96
CA ALA A 152 3.00 -10.89 -21.33
C ALA A 152 4.20 -11.70 -20.78
N GLY A 153 3.95 -12.75 -20.00
CA GLY A 153 4.97 -13.62 -19.43
C GLY A 153 5.52 -13.14 -18.09
N HIS A 154 4.96 -12.07 -17.52
CA HIS A 154 5.40 -11.56 -16.23
C HIS A 154 4.81 -12.41 -15.10
N ALA A 155 5.56 -12.59 -14.02
CA ALA A 155 4.95 -13.08 -12.79
C ALA A 155 4.19 -11.95 -12.11
N VAL A 156 3.22 -12.31 -11.27
CA VAL A 156 2.45 -11.36 -10.46
C VAL A 156 2.61 -11.74 -8.99
N ALA A 157 2.98 -10.76 -8.16
CA ALA A 157 2.95 -10.83 -6.71
C ALA A 157 1.95 -9.78 -6.21
N ALA A 158 0.71 -10.21 -5.96
CA ALA A 158 -0.42 -9.35 -5.59
C ALA A 158 -0.68 -9.41 -4.09
N THR A 159 -0.44 -8.32 -3.37
CA THR A 159 -0.65 -8.26 -1.92
C THR A 159 -2.13 -8.06 -1.59
N ASP A 160 -2.58 -8.66 -0.49
CA ASP A 160 -3.86 -8.27 0.11
C ASP A 160 -3.73 -6.92 0.83
N GLY A 161 -2.55 -6.62 1.36
CA GLY A 161 -2.34 -5.46 2.23
C GLY A 161 -2.62 -5.80 3.70
N VAL A 162 -2.27 -4.87 4.58
CA VAL A 162 -2.31 -5.10 6.02
C VAL A 162 -3.76 -5.15 6.52
N GLY A 163 -4.06 -6.11 7.40
CA GLY A 163 -5.34 -6.15 8.13
C GLY A 163 -6.40 -7.11 7.60
N TYR A 164 -6.03 -8.01 6.69
CA TYR A 164 -6.92 -9.05 6.16
C TYR A 164 -6.79 -10.43 6.84
N LEU A 165 -6.05 -10.53 7.95
CA LEU A 165 -6.05 -11.75 8.78
C LEU A 165 -7.30 -11.82 9.66
N SER A 166 -7.65 -13.02 10.11
CA SER A 166 -8.79 -13.22 10.99
C SER A 166 -8.72 -12.35 12.24
N GLY A 167 -9.81 -11.63 12.52
CA GLY A 167 -9.93 -10.70 13.65
C GLY A 167 -9.34 -9.31 13.41
N GLN A 168 -8.71 -9.06 12.26
CA GLN A 168 -8.22 -7.74 11.87
C GLN A 168 -9.21 -7.00 10.95
N VAL A 169 -8.90 -5.75 10.67
CA VAL A 169 -9.59 -4.90 9.71
C VAL A 169 -8.52 -4.23 8.85
N HIS A 170 -8.80 -4.08 7.55
CA HIS A 170 -7.85 -3.49 6.62
C HIS A 170 -7.46 -2.06 7.04
N THR A 171 -6.16 -1.75 7.01
CA THR A 171 -5.66 -0.40 7.30
C THR A 171 -5.74 0.48 6.05
N TYR A 172 -6.95 0.67 5.54
CA TYR A 172 -7.26 1.37 4.30
C TYR A 172 -6.57 2.74 4.23
N MET A 173 -5.93 3.03 3.10
CA MET A 173 -5.18 4.28 2.82
C MET A 173 -4.00 4.61 3.76
N VAL A 174 -3.48 3.63 4.51
CA VAL A 174 -2.22 3.79 5.26
C VAL A 174 -1.04 3.47 4.35
N GLY A 175 -0.44 4.51 3.79
CA GLY A 175 0.54 4.42 2.72
C GLY A 175 1.78 3.60 3.03
N ALA A 176 2.37 3.79 4.22
CA ALA A 176 3.53 3.01 4.66
C ALA A 176 3.21 1.51 4.76
N ASN A 177 2.05 1.14 5.31
CA ASN A 177 1.58 -0.25 5.35
C ASN A 177 1.48 -0.83 3.94
N ALA A 178 0.82 -0.10 3.04
CA ALA A 178 0.56 -0.55 1.68
C ALA A 178 1.85 -0.71 0.87
N GLY A 179 2.77 0.26 0.96
CA GLY A 179 4.06 0.22 0.25
C GLY A 179 5.01 -0.86 0.76
N HIS A 180 5.11 -1.06 2.08
CA HIS A 180 5.90 -2.16 2.64
C HIS A 180 5.36 -3.51 2.19
N ALA A 181 4.06 -3.76 2.35
CA ALA A 181 3.42 -5.02 1.94
C ALA A 181 3.62 -5.31 0.44
N LEU A 182 3.49 -4.27 -0.39
CA LEU A 182 3.68 -4.37 -1.84
C LEU A 182 5.10 -4.76 -2.24
N LEU A 183 6.13 -4.28 -1.54
CA LEU A 183 7.53 -4.65 -1.78
C LEU A 183 7.87 -6.02 -1.16
N ASP A 184 7.36 -6.29 0.03
CA ASP A 184 7.61 -7.52 0.78
C ASP A 184 6.97 -8.75 0.15
N ILE A 185 5.81 -8.62 -0.51
CA ILE A 185 5.25 -9.78 -1.24
C ILE A 185 6.17 -10.22 -2.38
N VAL A 186 6.90 -9.29 -3.00
CA VAL A 186 7.89 -9.66 -4.02
C VAL A 186 9.02 -10.44 -3.36
N ARG A 187 9.49 -10.03 -2.16
CA ARG A 187 10.51 -10.77 -1.36
C ARG A 187 10.04 -12.18 -1.06
N ALA A 188 8.80 -12.32 -0.59
CA ALA A 188 8.22 -13.61 -0.28
C ALA A 188 8.06 -14.50 -1.52
N SER A 189 7.74 -13.91 -2.69
CA SER A 189 7.55 -14.65 -3.94
C SER A 189 8.79 -15.42 -4.41
N ARG A 190 9.98 -14.94 -4.04
CA ARG A 190 11.29 -15.55 -4.38
C ARG A 190 11.64 -16.74 -3.48
N GLN A 191 10.87 -16.96 -2.42
CA GLN A 191 11.12 -18.00 -1.41
C GLN A 191 10.16 -19.19 -1.54
N ILE A 192 9.22 -19.16 -2.49
CA ILE A 192 8.23 -20.23 -2.67
C ILE A 192 8.94 -21.55 -3.05
N PRO A 193 8.76 -22.63 -2.27
CA PRO A 193 9.30 -23.94 -2.63
C PRO A 193 8.82 -24.42 -3.99
N GLY A 194 9.77 -24.73 -4.87
CA GLY A 194 9.50 -25.08 -6.26
C GLY A 194 9.05 -23.90 -7.13
N GLY A 195 9.04 -22.67 -6.63
CA GLY A 195 8.93 -21.44 -7.40
C GLY A 195 10.14 -21.26 -8.36
N SER A 196 10.00 -20.38 -9.34
CA SER A 196 11.05 -20.13 -10.34
C SER A 196 11.50 -18.67 -10.41
N LEU A 197 11.07 -17.84 -9.44
CA LEU A 197 11.48 -16.45 -9.34
C LEU A 197 12.78 -16.36 -8.53
N THR A 198 13.69 -15.54 -8.98
CA THR A 198 15.04 -15.38 -8.41
C THR A 198 15.23 -13.96 -7.89
N ALA A 199 16.27 -13.75 -7.08
CA ALA A 199 16.53 -12.47 -6.43
C ALA A 199 16.90 -11.34 -7.40
N ASP A 200 17.45 -11.68 -8.57
CA ASP A 200 17.89 -10.76 -9.62
C ASP A 200 16.79 -10.38 -10.63
N GLY A 201 15.57 -10.91 -10.49
CA GLY A 201 14.46 -10.56 -11.36
C GLY A 201 13.96 -9.13 -11.15
N ASP A 202 13.76 -8.41 -12.25
CA ASP A 202 13.25 -7.04 -12.24
C ASP A 202 11.85 -6.94 -11.63
N VAL A 203 11.57 -5.78 -11.04
CA VAL A 203 10.30 -5.47 -10.38
C VAL A 203 9.61 -4.31 -11.07
N GLY A 204 8.36 -4.53 -11.47
CA GLY A 204 7.45 -3.47 -11.89
C GLY A 204 6.39 -3.29 -10.81
N ILE A 205 6.02 -2.06 -10.49
CA ILE A 205 4.99 -1.76 -9.49
C ILE A 205 3.71 -1.32 -10.22
N SER A 206 2.55 -1.84 -9.82
CA SER A 206 1.27 -1.46 -10.43
C SER A 206 0.13 -1.40 -9.42
N GLY A 207 -0.80 -0.47 -9.62
CA GLY A 207 -2.09 -0.44 -8.93
C GLY A 207 -2.97 0.73 -9.38
N TYR A 208 -4.26 0.69 -9.02
CA TYR A 208 -5.25 1.69 -9.37
C TYR A 208 -6.10 2.09 -8.16
N SER A 209 -6.60 3.33 -8.10
CA SER A 209 -7.38 3.83 -6.96
C SER A 209 -6.57 3.79 -5.65
N GLU A 210 -7.06 3.13 -4.60
CA GLU A 210 -6.26 2.77 -3.42
C GLU A 210 -4.93 2.10 -3.81
N GLY A 211 -4.97 1.12 -4.73
CA GLY A 211 -3.81 0.45 -5.26
C GLY A 211 -2.85 1.39 -5.99
N GLY A 212 -3.37 2.47 -6.58
CA GLY A 212 -2.56 3.53 -7.21
C GLY A 212 -1.78 4.33 -6.17
N ALA A 213 -2.41 4.66 -5.05
CA ALA A 213 -1.71 5.26 -3.91
C ALA A 213 -0.69 4.30 -3.29
N ALA A 214 -1.04 3.02 -3.16
CA ALA A 214 -0.11 1.98 -2.71
C ALA A 214 1.09 1.81 -3.64
N ALA A 215 0.87 1.85 -4.95
CA ALA A 215 1.91 1.77 -5.97
C ALA A 215 2.90 2.94 -5.86
N LEU A 216 2.41 4.18 -5.69
CA LEU A 216 3.29 5.33 -5.47
C LEU A 216 3.98 5.31 -4.09
N TRP A 217 3.34 4.78 -3.05
CA TRP A 217 4.01 4.55 -1.76
C TRP A 217 5.12 3.49 -1.87
N GLY A 218 4.87 2.38 -2.58
CA GLY A 218 5.89 1.37 -2.90
C GLY A 218 7.04 1.99 -3.69
N ALA A 219 6.76 2.83 -4.68
CA ALA A 219 7.79 3.54 -5.44
C ALA A 219 8.64 4.46 -4.56
N GLN A 220 8.00 5.27 -3.70
CA GLN A 220 8.69 6.17 -2.76
C GLN A 220 9.56 5.42 -1.74
N LEU A 221 9.11 4.24 -1.30
CA LEU A 221 9.80 3.46 -0.27
C LEU A 221 10.89 2.55 -0.84
N ALA A 222 10.86 2.20 -2.13
CA ALA A 222 11.73 1.21 -2.75
C ALA A 222 13.21 1.40 -2.37
N ALA A 223 13.78 2.59 -2.59
CA ALA A 223 15.20 2.84 -2.31
C ALA A 223 15.56 2.77 -0.82
N SER A 224 14.66 3.23 0.08
CA SER A 224 14.94 3.28 1.52
C SER A 224 14.61 1.99 2.27
N TYR A 225 13.66 1.21 1.77
CA TYR A 225 13.08 0.04 2.46
C TYR A 225 13.47 -1.28 1.81
N ALA A 226 13.57 -1.31 0.48
CA ALA A 226 13.89 -2.50 -0.29
C ALA A 226 14.93 -2.22 -1.39
N PRO A 227 16.12 -1.70 -1.00
CA PRO A 227 17.16 -1.29 -1.95
C PRO A 227 17.71 -2.45 -2.79
N GLU A 228 17.53 -3.68 -2.34
CA GLU A 228 17.95 -4.88 -3.05
C GLU A 228 17.01 -5.28 -4.19
N LEU A 229 15.82 -4.68 -4.28
CA LEU A 229 14.88 -4.94 -5.38
C LEU A 229 15.19 -4.02 -6.56
N ASN A 230 15.47 -4.62 -7.73
CA ASN A 230 15.65 -3.84 -8.95
C ASN A 230 14.29 -3.37 -9.49
N VAL A 231 13.76 -2.27 -8.95
CA VAL A 231 12.53 -1.66 -9.44
C VAL A 231 12.83 -0.87 -10.71
N VAL A 232 12.24 -1.26 -11.82
CA VAL A 232 12.50 -0.67 -13.15
C VAL A 232 11.38 0.24 -13.65
N GLY A 233 10.24 0.25 -12.97
CA GLY A 233 9.15 1.18 -13.24
C GLY A 233 7.96 1.02 -12.32
N ALA A 234 7.16 2.08 -12.20
CA ALA A 234 5.90 2.06 -11.45
C ALA A 234 4.78 2.65 -12.29
N ALA A 235 3.61 2.02 -12.29
CA ALA A 235 2.39 2.52 -12.90
C ALA A 235 1.30 2.70 -11.84
N ALA A 236 0.67 3.87 -11.79
CA ALA A 236 -0.34 4.20 -10.79
C ALA A 236 -1.44 5.07 -11.40
N GLY A 237 -2.70 4.68 -11.25
CA GLY A 237 -3.82 5.47 -11.75
C GLY A 237 -4.92 5.74 -10.75
N GLY A 238 -5.74 6.76 -11.01
CA GLY A 238 -6.87 7.14 -10.14
C GLY A 238 -6.43 7.48 -8.73
N VAL A 239 -5.32 8.25 -8.58
CA VAL A 239 -4.51 8.24 -7.35
C VAL A 239 -5.04 9.23 -6.31
N PRO A 240 -5.52 8.80 -5.12
CA PRO A 240 -5.85 9.69 -4.00
C PRO A 240 -4.58 10.26 -3.32
N GLY A 241 -3.94 11.24 -3.95
CA GLY A 241 -2.65 11.80 -3.49
C GLY A 241 -2.71 12.73 -2.28
N ASP A 242 -3.87 13.28 -1.97
CA ASP A 242 -4.17 14.12 -0.81
C ASP A 242 -5.52 13.70 -0.21
N LEU A 243 -5.44 13.00 0.91
CA LEU A 243 -6.59 12.42 1.58
C LEU A 243 -7.57 13.46 2.16
N LYS A 244 -7.13 14.69 2.47
CA LYS A 244 -8.06 15.73 2.97
C LYS A 244 -8.94 16.25 1.84
N VAL A 245 -8.35 16.43 0.66
CA VAL A 245 -9.07 16.83 -0.55
C VAL A 245 -10.05 15.73 -0.95
N THR A 246 -9.59 14.47 -0.99
CA THR A 246 -10.44 13.31 -1.28
C THR A 246 -11.56 13.16 -0.25
N ALA A 247 -11.27 13.25 1.06
CA ALA A 247 -12.28 13.14 2.10
C ALA A 247 -13.39 14.20 1.97
N LYS A 248 -13.04 15.43 1.58
CA LYS A 248 -14.02 16.50 1.32
C LYS A 248 -14.96 16.16 0.16
N GLN A 249 -14.43 15.59 -0.93
CA GLN A 249 -15.23 15.14 -2.08
C GLN A 249 -16.16 13.99 -1.70
N LEU A 250 -15.67 13.04 -0.90
CA LEU A 250 -16.44 11.84 -0.55
C LEU A 250 -17.55 12.13 0.46
N ASN A 251 -17.38 13.11 1.36
CA ASN A 251 -18.34 13.38 2.45
C ASN A 251 -19.72 13.81 1.93
N GLY A 252 -20.74 12.96 2.11
CA GLY A 252 -22.10 13.18 1.61
C GLY A 252 -22.32 12.79 0.15
N SER A 253 -21.32 12.20 -0.51
CA SER A 253 -21.41 11.74 -1.91
C SER A 253 -21.96 10.31 -2.00
N LEU A 254 -22.18 9.83 -3.23
CA LEU A 254 -22.52 8.42 -3.49
C LEU A 254 -21.38 7.45 -3.13
N PHE A 255 -20.16 7.97 -2.92
CA PHE A 255 -18.95 7.21 -2.59
C PHE A 255 -18.49 7.40 -1.14
N ALA A 256 -19.35 7.95 -0.27
CA ALA A 256 -19.02 8.23 1.13
C ALA A 256 -18.58 6.98 1.94
N GLY A 257 -18.87 5.77 1.45
CA GLY A 257 -18.33 4.52 2.00
C GLY A 257 -16.80 4.47 2.06
N PHE A 258 -16.11 5.02 1.07
CA PHE A 258 -14.65 5.08 1.08
C PHE A 258 -14.09 6.00 2.17
N LEU A 259 -14.85 7.03 2.57
CA LEU A 259 -14.49 7.86 3.72
C LEU A 259 -14.67 7.09 5.03
N ALA A 260 -15.70 6.25 5.13
CA ALA A 260 -15.89 5.37 6.29
C ALA A 260 -14.76 4.33 6.39
N ASP A 261 -14.39 3.67 5.28
CA ASP A 261 -13.23 2.76 5.21
C ASP A 261 -11.95 3.48 5.66
N ALA A 262 -11.68 4.70 5.18
CA ALA A 262 -10.48 5.46 5.57
C ALA A 262 -10.44 5.84 7.05
N LEU A 263 -11.57 6.25 7.63
CA LEU A 263 -11.63 6.58 9.06
C LEU A 263 -11.36 5.35 9.94
N VAL A 264 -11.97 4.21 9.61
CA VAL A 264 -11.77 2.95 10.34
C VAL A 264 -10.37 2.37 10.11
N GLY A 265 -9.87 2.40 8.88
CA GLY A 265 -8.54 1.93 8.52
C GLY A 265 -7.42 2.74 9.18
N LEU A 266 -7.56 4.08 9.23
CA LEU A 266 -6.67 4.95 9.99
C LEU A 266 -6.75 4.65 11.49
N HIS A 267 -7.94 4.44 12.06
CA HIS A 267 -8.05 4.02 13.46
C HIS A 267 -7.40 2.66 13.73
N ALA A 268 -7.51 1.71 12.80
CA ALA A 268 -6.86 0.42 12.93
C ALA A 268 -5.33 0.51 12.98
N ALA A 269 -4.73 1.45 12.24
CA ALA A 269 -3.29 1.70 12.28
C ALA A 269 -2.84 2.57 13.48
N TYR A 270 -3.73 3.46 13.95
CA TYR A 270 -3.48 4.39 15.04
C TYR A 270 -4.55 4.26 16.16
N PRO A 271 -4.65 3.10 16.84
CA PRO A 271 -5.69 2.84 17.84
C PRO A 271 -5.58 3.72 19.09
N GLU A 272 -4.44 4.38 19.29
CA GLU A 272 -4.18 5.34 20.37
C GLU A 272 -4.87 6.70 20.17
N MET A 273 -5.33 6.99 18.96
CA MET A 273 -5.99 8.25 18.64
C MET A 273 -7.47 8.24 19.06
N PRO A 274 -8.04 9.39 19.48
CA PRO A 274 -9.46 9.49 19.83
C PRO A 274 -10.38 9.05 18.69
N PHE A 275 -11.28 8.11 18.95
CA PHE A 275 -12.15 7.54 17.90
C PHE A 275 -13.47 6.99 18.45
N THR A 276 -13.44 5.82 19.10
CA THR A 276 -14.63 5.08 19.55
C THR A 276 -15.47 5.87 20.55
N GLU A 277 -14.84 6.63 21.44
CA GLU A 277 -15.49 7.46 22.45
C GLU A 277 -16.24 8.66 21.88
N LEU A 278 -15.96 9.03 20.62
CA LEU A 278 -16.60 10.15 19.93
C LEU A 278 -17.92 9.75 19.29
N MET A 279 -18.12 8.45 19.08
CA MET A 279 -19.20 7.91 18.27
C MET A 279 -20.55 8.01 18.97
N ASN A 280 -21.59 8.20 18.17
CA ASN A 280 -22.96 7.90 18.59
C ASN A 280 -23.30 6.44 18.23
N GLU A 281 -24.53 5.98 18.49
CA GLU A 281 -24.96 4.61 18.14
C GLU A 281 -24.86 4.28 16.63
N ARG A 282 -25.00 5.29 15.77
CA ARG A 282 -24.84 5.11 14.31
C ARG A 282 -23.36 4.97 13.95
N GLY A 283 -22.47 5.71 14.60
CA GLY A 283 -21.02 5.56 14.44
C GLY A 283 -20.52 4.20 14.89
N ALA A 284 -20.97 3.71 16.05
CA ALA A 284 -20.61 2.38 16.52
C ALA A 284 -21.05 1.29 15.53
N ARG A 285 -22.27 1.40 14.97
CA ARG A 285 -22.74 0.50 13.91
C ARG A 285 -21.93 0.63 12.62
N ALA A 286 -21.59 1.85 12.21
CA ALA A 286 -20.80 2.10 11.01
C ALA A 286 -19.42 1.41 11.07
N VAL A 287 -18.78 1.34 12.24
CA VAL A 287 -17.53 0.58 12.41
C VAL A 287 -17.75 -0.90 12.12
N GLU A 288 -18.81 -1.49 12.67
CA GLU A 288 -19.15 -2.90 12.42
C GLU A 288 -19.52 -3.15 10.95
N ASP A 289 -20.23 -2.20 10.31
CA ASP A 289 -20.55 -2.27 8.89
C ASP A 289 -19.26 -2.28 8.04
N VAL A 290 -18.30 -1.39 8.31
CA VAL A 290 -16.99 -1.39 7.62
C VAL A 290 -16.23 -2.70 7.84
N ARG A 291 -16.23 -3.23 9.08
CA ARG A 291 -15.55 -4.50 9.41
C ARG A 291 -16.22 -5.72 8.79
N SER A 292 -17.46 -5.59 8.35
CA SER A 292 -18.27 -6.70 7.88
C SER A 292 -18.66 -6.61 6.41
N HIS A 293 -18.33 -5.54 5.68
CA HIS A 293 -18.65 -5.37 4.27
C HIS A 293 -17.41 -5.27 3.37
N CYS A 294 -17.59 -5.70 2.12
CA CYS A 294 -16.68 -5.47 1.02
C CYS A 294 -17.19 -4.31 0.15
N LEU A 295 -16.43 -3.94 -0.89
CA LEU A 295 -16.63 -2.77 -1.75
C LEU A 295 -18.11 -2.38 -1.96
N PHE A 296 -18.90 -3.23 -2.61
CA PHE A 296 -20.27 -2.87 -2.98
C PHE A 296 -21.20 -2.78 -1.76
N GLY A 297 -20.95 -3.60 -0.74
CA GLY A 297 -21.67 -3.54 0.53
C GLY A 297 -21.42 -2.22 1.25
N THR A 298 -20.14 -1.81 1.36
CA THR A 298 -19.77 -0.54 1.98
C THR A 298 -20.39 0.64 1.23
N LEU A 299 -20.30 0.68 -0.11
CA LEU A 299 -20.93 1.74 -0.90
C LEU A 299 -22.45 1.81 -0.70
N ALA A 300 -23.13 0.67 -0.62
CA ALA A 300 -24.57 0.61 -0.40
C ALA A 300 -24.98 1.12 0.99
N VAL A 301 -24.26 0.71 2.05
CA VAL A 301 -24.57 1.11 3.44
C VAL A 301 -24.35 2.61 3.66
N PHE A 302 -23.32 3.17 3.05
CA PHE A 302 -22.89 4.55 3.29
C PHE A 302 -23.32 5.54 2.20
N LEU A 303 -24.24 5.16 1.31
CA LEU A 303 -24.69 6.01 0.21
C LEU A 303 -25.19 7.38 0.71
N GLY A 304 -24.52 8.46 0.31
CA GLY A 304 -24.87 9.84 0.71
C GLY A 304 -24.61 10.16 2.18
N ALA A 305 -23.94 9.27 2.92
CA ALA A 305 -23.67 9.47 4.34
C ALA A 305 -22.68 10.61 4.58
N ARG A 306 -22.89 11.32 5.70
CA ARG A 306 -22.04 12.43 6.14
C ARG A 306 -21.30 12.04 7.43
N VAL A 307 -20.02 12.40 7.53
CA VAL A 307 -19.19 12.08 8.72
C VAL A 307 -19.81 12.64 10.02
N GLU A 308 -20.47 13.79 9.90
CA GLU A 308 -21.16 14.50 10.98
C GLU A 308 -22.31 13.68 11.60
N ASP A 309 -22.79 12.64 10.93
CA ASP A 309 -23.89 11.80 11.43
C ASP A 309 -23.42 10.65 12.33
N PHE A 310 -22.12 10.41 12.44
CA PHE A 310 -21.55 9.25 13.16
C PHE A 310 -20.96 9.58 14.53
N SER A 311 -20.90 10.87 14.90
CA SER A 311 -20.37 11.30 16.20
C SER A 311 -21.43 11.97 17.07
N THR A 312 -21.29 11.86 18.39
CA THR A 312 -22.21 12.46 19.36
C THR A 312 -22.22 13.99 19.26
N GLY A 313 -21.07 14.59 18.99
CA GLY A 313 -20.91 16.04 18.79
C GLY A 313 -21.18 16.54 17.37
N ARG A 314 -21.58 15.66 16.44
CA ARG A 314 -21.70 15.96 15.00
C ARG A 314 -20.47 16.64 14.41
N LEU A 315 -19.30 16.10 14.72
CA LEU A 315 -18.01 16.65 14.35
C LEU A 315 -17.84 16.69 12.83
N THR A 316 -17.43 17.85 12.32
CA THR A 316 -17.01 18.03 10.92
C THR A 316 -15.63 17.42 10.67
N LEU A 317 -15.24 17.24 9.40
CA LEU A 317 -13.89 16.81 9.04
C LEU A 317 -12.80 17.68 9.69
N GLU A 318 -12.96 19.02 9.65
CA GLU A 318 -12.00 19.94 10.26
C GLU A 318 -11.90 19.78 11.78
N GLN A 319 -13.03 19.54 12.45
CA GLN A 319 -13.03 19.27 13.89
C GLN A 319 -12.37 17.93 14.21
N ILE A 320 -12.61 16.89 13.40
CA ILE A 320 -11.94 15.58 13.52
C ILE A 320 -10.44 15.75 13.33
N TYR A 321 -10.00 16.47 12.30
CA TYR A 321 -8.58 16.74 12.04
C TYR A 321 -7.88 17.48 13.16
N ALA A 322 -8.60 18.30 13.93
CA ALA A 322 -8.05 19.04 15.06
C ALA A 322 -7.92 18.21 16.36
N LEU A 323 -8.52 17.02 16.44
CA LEU A 323 -8.43 16.16 17.61
C LEU A 323 -6.99 15.67 17.82
N ARG A 324 -6.54 15.76 19.06
CA ARG A 324 -5.18 15.39 19.48
C ARG A 324 -5.17 14.04 20.17
N GLY A 325 -4.25 13.18 19.77
CA GLY A 325 -3.90 11.98 20.53
C GLY A 325 -2.64 12.17 21.37
N PRO A 326 -2.01 11.06 21.78
CA PRO A 326 -0.76 11.08 22.54
C PRO A 326 0.35 11.86 21.83
N GLY A 327 1.18 12.55 22.62
CA GLY A 327 2.27 13.38 22.09
C GLY A 327 1.82 14.65 21.38
N GLY A 328 0.53 14.97 21.39
CA GLY A 328 -0.03 16.18 20.77
C GLY A 328 -0.27 16.08 19.26
N VAL A 329 0.02 14.92 18.65
CA VAL A 329 -0.21 14.65 17.23
C VAL A 329 -1.71 14.71 16.93
N THR A 330 -2.09 15.36 15.83
CA THR A 330 -3.49 15.43 15.41
C THR A 330 -3.85 14.39 14.36
N TRP A 331 -5.15 14.06 14.23
CA TRP A 331 -5.63 13.30 13.08
C TRP A 331 -5.25 13.97 11.76
N GLY A 332 -5.35 15.30 11.69
CA GLY A 332 -4.97 16.06 10.50
C GLY A 332 -3.51 15.86 10.09
N GLU A 333 -2.59 15.77 11.05
CA GLU A 333 -1.18 15.48 10.80
C GLU A 333 -0.96 14.03 10.35
N LEU A 334 -1.68 13.06 10.92
CA LEU A 334 -1.61 11.65 10.48
C LEU A 334 -2.13 11.48 9.05
N VAL A 335 -3.19 12.20 8.68
CA VAL A 335 -3.71 12.23 7.31
C VAL A 335 -2.72 12.92 6.37
N ASP A 336 -2.10 14.03 6.78
CA ASP A 336 -1.08 14.71 5.96
C ASP A 336 0.16 13.83 5.70
N ARG A 337 0.51 12.92 6.63
CA ARG A 337 1.59 11.94 6.43
C ARG A 337 1.34 10.97 5.28
N GLN A 338 0.08 10.81 4.85
CA GLN A 338 -0.27 9.92 3.73
C GLN A 338 -0.11 10.60 2.35
N ARG A 339 0.19 11.91 2.31
CA ARG A 339 0.27 12.68 1.07
C ARG A 339 1.40 12.19 0.16
N LEU A 340 1.08 11.98 -1.12
CA LEU A 340 2.01 11.48 -2.13
C LEU A 340 2.85 12.60 -2.76
N GLY A 341 4.07 12.24 -3.19
CA GLY A 341 5.03 13.15 -3.82
C GLY A 341 5.69 14.13 -2.84
N VAL A 342 5.51 13.98 -1.53
CA VAL A 342 6.16 14.84 -0.53
C VAL A 342 7.53 14.29 -0.17
N GLY A 343 8.57 15.10 -0.33
CA GLY A 343 9.95 14.71 -0.01
C GLY A 343 10.56 13.70 -0.97
N VAL A 344 10.02 13.64 -2.20
CA VAL A 344 10.55 12.80 -3.28
C VAL A 344 11.65 13.52 -4.06
N GLY A 345 12.55 12.75 -4.67
CA GLY A 345 13.63 13.26 -5.51
C GLY A 345 14.17 12.18 -6.44
N GLY A 346 14.87 12.59 -7.49
CA GLY A 346 15.64 11.66 -8.33
C GLY A 346 16.78 10.98 -7.57
N PRO A 347 17.50 10.02 -8.20
CA PRO A 347 18.64 9.34 -7.61
C PRO A 347 19.68 10.31 -7.06
N SER A 348 20.25 10.01 -5.88
CA SER A 348 21.32 10.80 -5.26
C SER A 348 20.94 12.27 -4.96
N SER A 349 19.65 12.59 -4.93
CA SER A 349 19.17 13.93 -4.57
C SER A 349 19.25 14.23 -3.08
N GLY A 350 19.41 13.20 -2.23
CA GLY A 350 19.33 13.33 -0.77
C GLY A 350 17.90 13.55 -0.28
N ALA A 351 16.90 13.35 -1.14
CA ALA A 351 15.50 13.39 -0.77
C ALA A 351 15.17 12.25 0.22
N ARG A 352 14.09 12.43 0.99
CA ARG A 352 13.62 11.38 1.91
C ARG A 352 13.27 10.09 1.16
N TYR A 353 12.69 10.25 -0.03
CA TYR A 353 12.27 9.16 -0.90
C TYR A 353 12.92 9.35 -2.28
N GLU A 354 13.93 8.55 -2.58
CA GLU A 354 14.59 8.60 -3.90
C GLU A 354 13.90 7.64 -4.87
N ILE A 355 13.54 8.14 -6.05
CA ILE A 355 12.89 7.36 -7.11
C ILE A 355 13.79 7.43 -8.36
N GLY A 356 14.43 6.30 -8.67
CA GLY A 356 15.41 6.18 -9.75
C GLY A 356 14.91 5.54 -11.04
N PHE A 357 13.62 5.27 -11.12
CA PHE A 357 12.98 4.60 -12.25
C PHE A 357 11.80 5.42 -12.78
N PRO A 358 11.38 5.20 -14.05
CA PRO A 358 10.25 5.90 -14.62
C PRO A 358 8.92 5.58 -13.92
N VAL A 359 8.03 6.57 -13.87
CA VAL A 359 6.69 6.45 -13.29
C VAL A 359 5.63 6.79 -14.34
N PHE A 360 4.66 5.91 -14.56
CA PHE A 360 3.47 6.17 -15.37
C PHE A 360 2.29 6.49 -14.46
N GLN A 361 1.88 7.76 -14.44
CA GLN A 361 0.68 8.21 -13.74
C GLN A 361 -0.46 8.42 -14.74
N TYR A 362 -1.68 8.02 -14.39
CA TYR A 362 -2.83 8.15 -15.29
C TYR A 362 -4.16 8.35 -14.57
N ARG A 363 -5.14 8.90 -15.27
CA ARG A 363 -6.52 9.04 -14.77
C ARG A 363 -7.55 9.11 -15.90
N GLY A 364 -8.81 8.93 -15.53
CA GLY A 364 -9.94 9.12 -16.44
C GLY A 364 -10.14 10.59 -16.76
N TRP A 365 -10.70 10.87 -17.94
CA TRP A 365 -11.15 12.22 -18.28
C TRP A 365 -12.38 12.60 -17.44
N PHE A 366 -13.27 11.64 -17.18
CA PHE A 366 -14.54 11.84 -16.47
C PHE A 366 -14.49 11.39 -15.00
N GLU A 367 -13.31 11.43 -14.40
CA GLU A 367 -13.07 11.02 -13.03
C GLU A 367 -14.02 11.74 -12.03
N GLU A 368 -14.79 10.95 -11.28
CA GLU A 368 -15.87 11.43 -10.42
C GLU A 368 -15.68 11.10 -8.93
N ILE A 369 -14.76 10.20 -8.60
CA ILE A 369 -14.49 9.73 -7.23
C ILE A 369 -13.31 10.51 -6.64
N ILE A 370 -12.20 10.57 -7.38
CA ILE A 370 -10.94 11.16 -6.95
C ILE A 370 -10.78 12.56 -7.54
N PRO A 371 -10.63 13.61 -6.72
CA PRO A 371 -10.56 14.97 -7.25
C PRO A 371 -9.35 15.18 -8.16
N HIS A 372 -9.55 15.67 -9.39
CA HIS A 372 -8.47 15.89 -10.36
C HIS A 372 -7.28 16.67 -9.78
N GLU A 373 -7.54 17.65 -8.90
CA GLU A 373 -6.50 18.47 -8.28
C GLU A 373 -5.51 17.64 -7.45
N THR A 374 -5.94 16.51 -6.89
CA THR A 374 -5.10 15.64 -6.06
C THR A 374 -4.10 14.86 -6.91
N GLU A 375 -4.55 14.38 -8.06
CA GLU A 375 -3.75 13.65 -9.03
C GLU A 375 -2.80 14.59 -9.78
N ASP A 376 -3.32 15.73 -10.25
CA ASP A 376 -2.53 16.75 -10.94
C ASP A 376 -1.43 17.31 -10.01
N ALA A 377 -1.72 17.52 -8.72
CA ALA A 377 -0.72 17.96 -7.74
C ALA A 377 0.34 16.87 -7.46
N THR A 378 -0.05 15.59 -7.45
CA THR A 378 0.90 14.47 -7.28
C THR A 378 1.86 14.40 -8.46
N ARG A 379 1.35 14.45 -9.69
CA ARG A 379 2.17 14.54 -10.91
C ARG A 379 3.12 15.75 -10.84
N GLN A 380 2.62 16.93 -10.49
CA GLN A 380 3.44 18.15 -10.40
C GLN A 380 4.61 17.99 -9.43
N ARG A 381 4.40 17.36 -8.27
CA ARG A 381 5.47 17.09 -7.29
C ARG A 381 6.53 16.15 -7.86
N TYR A 382 6.12 15.09 -8.56
CA TYR A 382 7.06 14.16 -9.20
C TYR A 382 7.87 14.85 -10.31
N CYS A 383 7.23 15.67 -11.14
CA CYS A 383 7.90 16.45 -12.17
C CYS A 383 8.88 17.48 -11.59
N ALA A 384 8.47 18.22 -10.56
CA ALA A 384 9.34 19.18 -9.88
C ALA A 384 10.55 18.53 -9.21
N ALA A 385 10.42 17.26 -8.82
CA ALA A 385 11.48 16.45 -8.22
C ALA A 385 12.45 15.82 -9.24
N GLY A 386 12.23 16.04 -10.55
CA GLY A 386 13.06 15.48 -11.62
C GLY A 386 12.85 13.99 -11.88
N ILE A 387 11.74 13.42 -11.41
CA ILE A 387 11.41 12.01 -11.64
C ILE A 387 10.82 11.88 -13.04
N THR A 388 11.36 10.98 -13.86
CA THR A 388 10.84 10.69 -15.21
C THR A 388 9.40 10.19 -15.13
N THR A 389 8.46 11.09 -15.37
CA THR A 389 7.03 10.82 -15.17
C THR A 389 6.29 10.95 -16.50
N THR A 390 5.69 9.86 -16.95
CA THR A 390 4.71 9.86 -18.04
C THR A 390 3.32 10.08 -17.43
N TRP A 391 2.55 10.99 -17.98
CA TRP A 391 1.21 11.32 -17.56
C TRP A 391 0.21 11.13 -18.69
N LYS A 392 -0.88 10.41 -18.43
CA LYS A 392 -1.99 10.28 -19.38
C LYS A 392 -3.34 10.41 -18.67
N ASN A 393 -4.05 11.50 -18.95
CA ASN A 393 -5.40 11.78 -18.44
C ASN A 393 -6.45 11.83 -19.55
N THR A 394 -6.13 11.28 -20.73
CA THR A 394 -6.97 11.41 -21.93
C THR A 394 -7.83 10.17 -22.20
N TYR A 395 -7.97 9.26 -21.24
CA TYR A 395 -8.87 8.12 -21.36
C TYR A 395 -10.32 8.61 -21.30
N PRO A 396 -11.16 8.36 -22.32
CA PRO A 396 -12.55 8.83 -22.35
C PRO A 396 -13.45 7.94 -21.47
N ALA A 397 -13.12 7.85 -20.19
CA ALA A 397 -13.68 6.93 -19.20
C ALA A 397 -13.84 7.64 -17.84
N GLU A 398 -14.73 7.11 -17.00
CA GLU A 398 -14.86 7.48 -15.57
C GLU A 398 -13.88 6.65 -14.71
N HIS A 399 -13.93 6.78 -13.38
CA HIS A 399 -12.93 6.18 -12.48
C HIS A 399 -12.72 4.69 -12.71
N LEU A 400 -13.78 3.88 -12.69
CA LEU A 400 -13.63 2.44 -12.70
C LEU A 400 -13.20 1.90 -14.07
N THR A 401 -13.84 2.36 -15.15
CA THR A 401 -13.54 1.91 -16.52
C THR A 401 -12.18 2.38 -17.01
N THR A 402 -11.62 3.44 -16.43
CA THR A 402 -10.25 3.87 -16.71
C THR A 402 -9.23 2.80 -16.35
N ASP A 403 -9.42 2.05 -15.26
CA ASP A 403 -8.51 0.98 -14.88
C ASP A 403 -8.33 -0.04 -16.01
N TRP A 404 -9.45 -0.52 -16.58
CA TRP A 404 -9.42 -1.45 -17.71
C TRP A 404 -8.94 -0.80 -19.01
N ALA A 405 -9.35 0.45 -19.27
CA ALA A 405 -8.95 1.17 -20.48
C ALA A 405 -7.43 1.41 -20.53
N ALA A 406 -6.79 1.60 -19.37
CA ALA A 406 -5.36 1.81 -19.24
C ALA A 406 -4.56 0.52 -19.09
N ALA A 407 -5.20 -0.62 -18.77
CA ALA A 407 -4.51 -1.86 -18.41
C ALA A 407 -3.50 -2.33 -19.46
N ARG A 408 -3.81 -2.12 -20.76
CA ARG A 408 -2.88 -2.45 -21.85
C ARG A 408 -1.65 -1.52 -21.85
N ASP A 409 -1.86 -0.21 -21.75
CA ASP A 409 -0.79 0.78 -21.71
C ASP A 409 0.10 0.59 -20.47
N VAL A 410 -0.48 0.23 -19.34
CA VAL A 410 0.26 -0.13 -18.11
C VAL A 410 1.12 -1.37 -18.35
N THR A 411 0.56 -2.42 -18.96
CA THR A 411 1.29 -3.64 -19.29
C THR A 411 2.43 -3.36 -20.27
N ASP A 412 2.18 -2.59 -21.33
CA ASP A 412 3.20 -2.23 -22.32
C ASP A 412 4.29 -1.34 -21.68
N PHE A 413 3.92 -0.37 -20.83
CA PHE A 413 4.86 0.46 -20.09
C PHE A 413 5.82 -0.39 -19.24
N LEU A 414 5.30 -1.31 -18.42
CA LEU A 414 6.14 -2.17 -17.59
C LEU A 414 6.96 -3.16 -18.43
N THR A 415 6.38 -3.72 -19.49
CA THR A 415 7.09 -4.61 -20.42
C THR A 415 8.29 -3.92 -21.06
N ASP A 416 8.13 -2.66 -21.46
CA ASP A 416 9.23 -1.86 -22.00
C ASP A 416 10.32 -1.61 -20.96
N ARG A 417 9.97 -1.41 -19.68
CA ARG A 417 10.94 -1.27 -18.59
C ARG A 417 11.70 -2.57 -18.32
N PHE A 418 10.99 -3.72 -18.29
CA PHE A 418 11.62 -5.04 -18.18
C PHE A 418 12.55 -5.37 -19.36
N ALA A 419 12.28 -4.80 -20.53
CA ALA A 419 13.16 -4.91 -21.70
C ALA A 419 14.28 -3.86 -21.73
N GLY A 420 14.49 -3.10 -20.65
CA GLY A 420 15.52 -2.06 -20.56
C GLY A 420 15.31 -0.87 -21.50
N LYS A 421 14.11 -0.69 -22.08
CA LYS A 421 13.85 0.43 -22.97
C LYS A 421 13.70 1.72 -22.17
N PRO A 422 14.31 2.84 -22.60
CA PRO A 422 14.17 4.12 -21.93
C PRO A 422 12.72 4.59 -21.93
N ALA A 423 12.33 5.34 -20.91
CA ALA A 423 11.04 6.04 -20.84
C ALA A 423 11.24 7.52 -21.11
N GLU A 424 10.30 8.12 -21.84
CA GLU A 424 10.20 9.57 -21.97
C GLU A 424 9.11 10.09 -21.04
N GLY A 425 9.50 10.99 -20.13
CA GLY A 425 8.53 11.73 -19.33
C GLY A 425 7.86 12.82 -20.16
N ASN A 426 6.69 13.27 -19.71
CA ASN A 426 6.00 14.45 -20.26
C ASN A 426 5.67 15.46 -19.15
N CYS A 427 6.57 15.54 -18.18
CA CYS A 427 6.84 16.77 -17.46
C CYS A 427 7.31 17.84 -18.45
#